data_AF-A0A349QXB6-F1
#
_entry.id   AF-A0A349QXB6-F1
#
_cell.length_a   1.000
_cell.length_b   1.000
_cell.length_c   1.000
_cell.angle_alpha   90.00
_cell.angle_beta   90.00
_cell.angle_gamma   90.00
#
_symmetry.space_group_name_H-M   'P 1'
#
loop_
_entity.id
_entity.type
_entity.pdbx_description
1 polymer ?
#
loop_
_entity_poly.entity_id
_entity_poly.type
_entity_poly.pdbx_seq_one_letter_code
_entity_poly.pdbx_strand_id
1 'polypeptide(L)' 'MFKKVIHRPVFAIVISVVILFIGGLAIKQLPTEQFPKIAPTTVAVSIAYPGASAD' A
#
# COMPACT_ATOMS: atom_id res chain seq x y z
N MET A 1 13.91 29.51 -2.60
CA MET A 1 12.76 28.63 -2.92
C MET A 1 11.45 29.13 -2.29
N PHE A 2 11.37 29.33 -0.97
CA PHE A 2 10.14 29.73 -0.27
C PHE A 2 9.64 31.17 -0.52
N LYS A 3 10.52 32.12 -0.90
CA LYS A 3 10.12 33.51 -1.20
C LYS A 3 9.07 33.65 -2.33
N LYS A 4 9.10 32.77 -3.34
CA LYS A 4 8.13 32.80 -4.46
C LYS A 4 6.72 32.38 -4.04
N VAL A 5 6.62 31.46 -3.09
CA VAL A 5 5.33 30.93 -2.57
C VAL A 5 4.66 31.98 -1.68
N ILE A 6 5.44 32.72 -0.88
CA ILE A 6 4.93 33.78 0.02
C ILE A 6 4.39 34.99 -0.77
N HIS A 7 4.97 35.32 -1.93
CA HIS A 7 4.46 36.41 -2.80
C HIS A 7 3.15 36.09 -3.52
N ARG A 8 2.74 34.81 -3.56
CA ARG A 8 1.49 34.36 -4.19
C ARG A 8 0.70 33.48 -3.19
N PRO A 9 0.12 34.10 -2.14
CA PRO A 9 -0.51 33.37 -1.03
C PRO A 9 -1.65 32.44 -1.50
N VAL A 10 -2.38 32.81 -2.55
CA VAL A 10 -3.45 31.98 -3.13
C VAL A 10 -2.90 30.65 -3.67
N PHE A 11 -1.75 30.66 -4.35
CA PHE A 11 -1.15 29.44 -4.92
C PHE A 11 -0.67 28.48 -3.83
N ALA A 12 -0.15 29.02 -2.73
CA ALA A 12 0.27 28.24 -1.56
C ALA A 12 -0.90 27.46 -0.93
N ILE A 13 -2.05 28.13 -0.77
CA ILE A 13 -3.25 27.52 -0.20
C ILE A 13 -3.79 26.42 -1.11
N VAL A 14 -3.83 26.65 -2.43
CA VAL A 14 -4.27 25.64 -3.41
C VAL A 14 -3.42 24.37 -3.32
N ILE A 15 -2.09 24.50 -3.26
CA ILE A 15 -1.20 23.33 -3.13
C ILE A 15 -1.46 22.59 -1.81
N SER A 16 -1.63 23.30 -0.70
CA SER A 16 -1.93 22.69 0.60
C SER A 16 -3.22 21.87 0.56
N VAL A 17 -4.28 22.43 -0.03
CA VAL A 17 -5.57 21.74 -0.20
C VAL A 17 -5.44 20.51 -1.10
N VAL A 18 -4.70 20.62 -2.21
CA VAL A 18 -4.47 19.48 -3.12
C VAL A 18 -3.73 18.34 -2.40
N ILE A 19 -2.71 18.64 -1.59
CA ILE A 19 -1.97 17.63 -0.82
C ILE A 19 -2.89 16.93 0.19
N LEU A 20 -3.74 17.68 0.88
CA LEU A 20 -4.73 17.12 1.83
C LEU A 20 -5.73 16.19 1.13
N PHE A 21 -6.25 16.59 -0.04
CA PHE A 21 -7.19 15.78 -0.81
C PHE A 21 -6.55 14.48 -1.31
N ILE A 22 -5.36 14.56 -1.91
CA ILE A 22 -4.63 13.39 -2.41
C ILE A 22 -4.28 12.46 -1.25
N GLY A 23 -3.80 13.01 -0.12
CA GLY A 23 -3.50 12.23 1.08
C GLY A 23 -4.73 11.52 1.64
N GLY A 24 -5.88 12.20 1.70
CA GLY A 24 -7.14 11.60 2.13
C GLY A 24 -7.60 10.43 1.27
N LEU A 25 -7.46 10.56 -0.06
CA LEU A 25 -7.78 9.48 -1.00
C LEU A 25 -6.79 8.31 -0.85
N ALA A 26 -5.50 8.59 -0.69
CA ALA A 26 -4.47 7.56 -0.52
C ALA A 26 -4.73 6.70 0.72
N ILE A 27 -5.15 7.30 1.85
CA ILE A 27 -5.48 6.56 3.08
C ILE A 27 -6.63 5.56 2.84
N LYS A 28 -7.62 5.92 2.02
CA LYS A 28 -8.74 5.02 1.68
C LYS A 28 -8.34 3.91 0.71
N GLN A 29 -7.41 4.19 -0.19
CA GLN A 29 -6.96 3.25 -1.21
C GLN A 29 -5.91 2.26 -0.69
N LEU A 30 -5.17 2.62 0.37
CA LEU A 30 -4.05 1.81 0.84
C LEU A 30 -4.55 0.51 1.51
N PRO A 31 -4.15 -0.67 1.00
CA PRO A 31 -4.49 -1.92 1.64
C PRO A 31 -3.80 -2.02 3.00
N THR A 32 -4.59 -2.28 4.04
CA THR A 32 -4.08 -2.49 5.39
C THR A 32 -3.84 -3.98 5.62
N GLU A 33 -2.59 -4.38 5.82
CA GLU A 33 -2.19 -5.73 6.24
C GLU A 33 -1.55 -5.64 7.64
N GLN A 34 -1.94 -6.53 8.58
CA GLN A 34 -1.42 -6.52 9.97
C GLN A 34 0.06 -6.92 10.02
N PHE A 35 0.46 -7.80 9.11
CA PHE A 35 1.85 -8.11 8.83
C PHE A 35 2.01 -8.02 7.31
N PRO A 36 3.08 -7.39 6.81
CA PRO A 36 3.38 -7.48 5.38
C PRO A 36 3.53 -8.96 5.02
N LYS A 37 3.36 -9.35 3.75
CA LYS A 37 3.66 -10.72 3.30
C LYS A 37 5.14 -11.06 3.56
N ILE A 38 5.43 -11.59 4.75
CA ILE A 38 6.71 -12.20 5.15
C ILE A 38 6.69 -13.72 4.98
N ALA A 39 5.56 -14.30 4.57
CA ALA A 39 5.47 -15.74 4.33
C ALA A 39 6.32 -16.13 3.10
N PRO A 40 7.28 -17.07 3.24
CA PRO A 40 7.92 -17.68 2.09
C PRO A 40 6.84 -18.36 1.23
N THR A 41 6.93 -18.23 -0.09
CA THR A 41 6.00 -18.88 -1.02
C THR A 41 6.17 -20.40 -0.95
N THR A 42 5.43 -21.07 -0.07
CA THR A 42 5.42 -22.53 0.03
C THR A 42 4.57 -23.12 -1.08
N VAL A 43 5.21 -23.82 -2.01
CA VAL A 43 4.50 -24.65 -3.00
C VAL A 43 4.20 -25.99 -2.36
N ALA A 44 2.93 -26.23 -2.01
CA ALA A 44 2.49 -27.53 -1.52
C ALA A 44 2.20 -28.45 -2.71
N VAL A 45 2.96 -29.55 -2.84
CA VAL A 45 2.70 -30.59 -3.83
C VAL A 45 2.01 -31.75 -3.11
N SER A 46 0.70 -31.91 -3.35
CA SER A 46 -0.07 -33.05 -2.85
C SER A 46 -0.13 -34.12 -3.93
N ILE A 47 0.36 -35.31 -3.60
CA ILE A 47 0.26 -36.49 -4.45
C ILE A 47 -0.60 -37.50 -3.70
N ALA A 48 -1.71 -37.92 -4.28
CA ALA A 48 -2.56 -38.96 -3.72
C ALA A 48 -2.30 -40.27 -4.48
N TYR A 49 -1.76 -41.27 -3.79
CA TYR A 49 -1.62 -42.63 -4.34
C TYR A 49 -2.57 -43.58 -3.58
N PRO A 50 -3.77 -43.86 -4.13
CA PRO A 50 -4.74 -44.75 -3.48
C PRO A 50 -4.20 -46.19 -3.46
N GLY A 51 -3.95 -46.72 -2.26
CA GLY A 51 -3.47 -48.09 -2.04
C GLY A 51 -2.01 -48.21 -1.58
N ALA A 52 -1.27 -47.11 -1.37
CA ALA A 52 0.02 -47.17 -0.67
C ALA A 52 -0.18 -47.07 0.84
N SER A 53 0.34 -48.06 1.56
CA SER A 53 0.55 -47.98 3.01
C SER A 53 1.78 -47.12 3.30
N ALA A 54 1.75 -46.34 4.38
CA ALA A 54 2.80 -45.37 4.74
C ALA A 54 3.98 -46.00 5.50
N ASP A 55 4.49 -47.13 5.00
CA ASP A 55 5.72 -47.77 5.44
C ASP A 55 6.82 -47.61 4.37
#